data_AF-A0A6G7YAG7-F1
#
_entry.id   AF-A0A6G7YAG7-F1
#
_cell.length_a   1.000
_cell.length_b   1.000
_cell.length_c   1.000
_cell.angle_alpha   90.00
_cell.angle_beta   90.00
_cell.angle_gamma   90.00
#
_symmetry.space_group_name_H-M   'P 1'
#
loop_
_entity.id
_entity.type
_entity.pdbx_description
1 polymer ?
#
loop_
_entity_poly.entity_id
_entity_poly.type
_entity_poly.pdbx_seq_one_letter_code
_entity_poly.pdbx_strand_id
1 'polypeptide(L)' 'MTVQGEKYHHGRSPAGWTAVIIAGIGAVIGTVGFFMNIAWPVVIVGLVIMALAPIVGGTMSKMGYGQE' A
#
# COMPACT_ATOMS: atom_id res chain seq x y z
N MET A 1 18.24 -31.19 -17.81
CA MET A 1 17.38 -30.73 -16.71
C MET A 1 17.62 -29.24 -16.56
N THR A 2 16.87 -28.40 -17.27
CA THR A 2 16.95 -26.95 -17.06
C THR A 2 16.24 -26.67 -15.75
N VAL A 3 17.00 -26.32 -14.71
CA VAL A 3 16.42 -25.75 -13.49
C VAL A 3 15.71 -24.49 -13.94
N GLN A 4 14.38 -24.54 -14.11
CA GLN A 4 13.59 -23.33 -14.24
C GLN A 4 13.78 -22.61 -12.92
N GLY A 5 14.68 -21.63 -12.89
CA GLY A 5 14.79 -20.73 -11.77
C GLY A 5 13.39 -20.20 -11.52
N GLU A 6 12.85 -20.46 -10.33
CA GLU A 6 11.60 -19.85 -9.90
C GLU A 6 11.69 -18.38 -10.28
N LYS A 7 10.72 -17.89 -11.07
CA LYS A 7 10.62 -16.47 -11.33
C LYS A 7 10.24 -15.83 -10.00
N TYR A 8 11.25 -15.48 -9.21
CA TYR A 8 11.09 -14.71 -7.99
C TYR A 8 10.49 -13.39 -8.42
N HIS A 9 9.17 -13.26 -8.27
CA HIS A 9 8.45 -12.01 -8.41
C HIS A 9 9.00 -11.10 -7.33
N HIS A 10 10.00 -10.29 -7.68
CA HIS A 10 10.59 -9.40 -6.71
C HIS A 10 9.48 -8.42 -6.31
N GLY A 11 9.17 -8.36 -5.01
CA GLY A 11 8.18 -7.41 -4.45
C GLY A 11 8.59 -5.94 -4.57
N ARG A 12 9.41 -5.60 -5.56
CA ARG A 12 9.92 -4.27 -5.90
C ARG A 12 9.08 -3.56 -6.96
N SER A 13 7.99 -4.16 -7.44
CA SER A 13 7.17 -3.50 -8.45
C SER A 13 6.68 -2.14 -7.92
N PRO A 14 6.73 -1.08 -8.75
CA PRO A 14 6.29 0.26 -8.35
C PRO A 14 4.86 0.26 -7.81
N ALA A 15 3.95 -0.53 -8.40
CA ALA A 15 2.58 -0.65 -7.90
C ALA A 15 2.51 -1.23 -6.48
N GLY A 16 3.33 -2.23 -6.17
CA GLY A 16 3.40 -2.84 -4.84
C GLY A 16 3.92 -1.85 -3.81
N TRP A 17 5.05 -1.20 -4.10
CA TRP A 17 5.66 -0.24 -3.18
C TRP A 17 4.78 1.00 -2.95
N THR A 18 4.12 1.51 -3.98
CA THR A 18 3.17 2.62 -3.84
C THR A 18 1.98 2.25 -2.95
N ALA A 19 1.38 1.06 -3.16
CA ALA A 19 0.27 0.61 -2.31
C ALA A 19 0.70 0.48 -0.84
N VAL A 20 1.90 -0.06 -0.58
CA VAL A 20 2.45 -0.22 0.77
C VAL A 20 2.71 1.14 1.44
N ILE A 21 3.29 2.12 0.74
CA ILE A 21 3.50 3.46 1.30
C ILE A 21 2.16 4.09 1.68
N ILE A 22 1.17 4.06 0.79
CA ILE A 22 -0.13 4.69 1.03
C ILE A 22 -0.82 4.04 2.24
N ALA A 23 -0.82 2.70 2.29
CA ALA A 23 -1.36 1.96 3.41
C ALA A 23 -0.62 2.28 4.71
N GLY A 24 0.71 2.33 4.67
CA GLY A 24 1.57 2.64 5.82
C GLY A 24 1.32 4.04 6.37
N ILE A 25 1.24 5.06 5.52
CA ILE A 25 0.93 6.44 5.92
C ILE A 25 -0.45 6.51 6.57
N GLY A 26 -1.47 5.93 5.93
CA GLY A 26 -2.83 5.90 6.48
C GLY A 26 -2.90 5.20 7.84
N ALA A 27 -2.22 4.05 7.97
CA ALA A 27 -2.14 3.29 9.21
C ALA A 27 -1.43 4.08 10.33
N VAL A 28 -0.31 4.76 10.03
CA VAL A 28 0.41 5.59 11.01
C VAL A 28 -0.47 6.75 11.48
N ILE A 29 -1.10 7.49 10.54
CA ILE A 29 -1.98 8.62 10.89
C ILE A 29 -3.17 8.15 11.74
N GLY A 30 -3.82 7.04 11.34
CA GLY A 30 -4.96 6.49 12.06
C GLY A 30 -4.59 6.02 13.46
N THR A 31 -3.47 5.30 13.58
CA THR A 31 -2.95 4.78 14.85
C THR A 31 -2.57 5.91 15.80
N VAL A 32 -1.79 6.88 15.32
CA VAL A 32 -1.38 8.05 16.11
C VAL A 32 -2.62 8.85 16.53
N GLY A 33 -3.55 9.12 15.62
CA GLY A 33 -4.79 9.84 15.90
C GLY A 33 -5.63 9.16 16.98
N PHE A 34 -5.71 7.83 16.95
CA PHE A 34 -6.48 7.03 17.90
C PHE A 34 -5.81 6.96 19.28
N PHE A 35 -4.54 6.55 19.35
CA PHE A 35 -3.84 6.34 20.61
C PHE A 35 -3.48 7.64 21.34
N MET A 36 -3.24 8.73 20.62
CA MET A 36 -2.95 10.03 21.23
C MET A 36 -4.21 10.86 21.52
N ASN A 37 -5.41 10.31 21.28
CA ASN A 37 -6.70 10.98 21.47
C ASN A 37 -6.75 12.39 20.84
N ILE A 38 -6.21 12.54 19.61
CA ILE A 38 -6.06 13.85 18.95
C ILE A 38 -7.44 14.37 18.54
N ALA A 39 -8.10 13.66 17.63
CA ALA A 39 -9.47 13.93 17.21
C ALA A 39 -9.99 12.78 16.34
N TRP A 40 -11.27 12.43 16.45
CA TRP A 40 -11.91 11.43 15.59
C TRP A 40 -11.75 11.69 14.08
N PRO A 41 -11.83 12.94 13.56
CA PRO A 41 -11.55 13.23 12.16
C PRO A 41 -10.16 12.78 11.67
N VAL A 42 -9.12 12.85 12.52
CA VAL A 42 -7.75 12.42 12.14
C VAL A 42 -7.70 10.92 11.91
N VAL A 43 -8.40 10.15 12.76
CA VAL A 43 -8.52 8.69 12.60
C VAL A 43 -9.23 8.36 11.28
N ILE A 44 -10.32 9.06 10.97
CA ILE A 44 -11.07 8.88 9.73
C ILE A 44 -10.18 9.21 8.51
N VAL A 45 -9.41 10.29 8.56
CA VAL A 45 -8.46 10.64 7.48
C VAL A 45 -7.43 9.53 7.27
N GLY A 46 -6.85 8.98 8.34
CA GLY A 46 -5.93 7.85 8.26
C GLY A 46 -6.57 6.62 7.60
N LEU A 47 -7.80 6.26 8.00
CA LEU A 47 -8.55 5.15 7.41
C LEU A 47 -8.88 5.38 5.93
N VAL A 48 -9.26 6.61 5.55
CA VAL A 48 -9.52 6.96 4.14
C VAL A 48 -8.24 6.83 3.31
N ILE A 49 -7.11 7.36 3.78
CA ILE A 49 -5.82 7.21 3.10
C ILE A 49 -5.47 5.74 2.94
N MET A 50 -5.64 4.93 3.99
CA MET A 50 -5.37 3.49 3.93
C MET A 50 -6.27 2.79 2.90
N ALA A 51 -7.55 3.18 2.81
CA ALA A 51 -8.49 2.62 1.83
C ALA A 51 -8.16 3.00 0.38
N LEU A 52 -7.43 4.09 0.15
CA LEU A 52 -6.95 4.46 -1.20
C LEU A 52 -5.82 3.56 -1.70
N ALA A 53 -5.10 2.87 -0.81
CA ALA A 53 -3.98 2.00 -1.19
C ALA A 53 -4.33 0.92 -2.25
N PRO A 54 -5.38 0.09 -2.07
CA PRO A 54 -5.76 -0.90 -3.10
C PRO A 54 -6.26 -0.23 -4.39
N ILE A 55 -6.83 0.97 -4.32
CA ILE A 55 -7.29 1.71 -5.50
C ILE A 55 -6.08 2.11 -6.34
N VAL A 56 -5.09 2.77 -5.74
CA VAL A 56 -3.88 3.22 -6.44
C VAL A 56 -3.01 2.04 -6.88
N GLY A 57 -2.79 1.06 -6.00
CA GLY A 57 -2.03 -0.15 -6.35
C GLY A 57 -2.70 -0.94 -7.48
N GLY A 58 -4.02 -1.07 -7.43
CA GLY A 58 -4.81 -1.75 -8.44
C GLY A 58 -4.80 -1.03 -9.79
N THR A 59 -4.91 0.31 -9.81
CA THR A 59 -4.80 1.08 -11.07
C THR A 59 -3.40 1.01 -11.65
N MET A 60 -2.35 1.10 -10.83
CA MET A 60 -0.97 0.96 -11.28
C MET A 60 -0.67 -0.43 -11.83
N SER A 61 -1.19 -1.48 -11.19
CA SER A 61 -1.07 -2.85 -11.70
C SER A 61 -1.71 -3.00 -13.08
N LYS A 62 -2.89 -2.41 -13.29
CA LYS A 62 -3.57 -2.38 -14.60
C LYS A 62 -2.82 -1.59 -15.67
N MET A 63 -2.04 -0.59 -15.27
CA MET A 63 -1.17 0.18 -16.17
C MET A 63 0.15 -0.53 -16.51
N GLY A 64 0.39 -1.74 -15.98
CA GLY A 64 1.59 -2.53 -16.24
C GLY A 64 2.69 -2.40 -15.19
N TYR A 65 2.49 -1.59 -14.13
CA TYR A 65 3.50 -1.39 -13.07
C TYR A 65 3.48 -2.46 -11.97
N GLY A 66 2.66 -3.52 -12.10
CA GLY A 66 2.48 -4.56 -11.09
C GLY A 66 3.31 -5.83 -11.31
N GLN A 67 3.85 -6.01 -12.51
CA GLN A 67 4.46 -7.25 -12.98
C GLN A 67 5.80 -6.90 -13.64
N GLU A 68 6.86 -6.83 -12.83
CA GLU A 68 8.25 -6.79 -13.31
C GLU A 68 8.92 -8.14 -13.03
#